data_AF-A0A3D2GQ93-F1
#
_entry.id   AF-A0A3D2GQ93-F1
#
_cell.length_a   1.000
_cell.length_b   1.000
_cell.length_c   1.000
_cell.angle_alpha   90.00
_cell.angle_beta   90.00
_cell.angle_gamma   90.00
#
_symmetry.space_group_name_H-M   'P 1'
#
loop_
_entity.id
_entity.type
_entity.pdbx_description
1 polymer ?
#
loop_
_entity_poly.entity_id
_entity_poly.type
_entity_poly.pdbx_seq_one_letter_code
_entity_poly.pdbx_strand_id
1 'polypeptide(L)'
;MLVIQSLAIGYRWHALLEALGHEASRKWAMRQAFIGTFFNQCLPSSIGGDGYRILMAKRLGLAWQDAVSTVLVERYSGIVCLLIIASLGMIPLALALTETTVIWLFIIVIGGGIAGALLIAALAELASFRRLPGIIGRLLNAWIVGSVLAVMRRVIRSRRLLVILGTSGIASNSANAVAVWFLGKAIGVDVGIGPYLAIMSLAVLITVIPISLAGWGLRDGVIVLLLGAVGVAETEALIISIAFGLALLLSSLPGGIMLWRSVGYKTGNVEDIAAAETDTTESDQAGTL
;
A
#
# COMPACT_ATOMS: atom_id res chain seq x y z
N MET A 1 -14.01 -8.35 -2.11
CA MET A 1 -13.53 -6.96 -2.23
C MET A 1 -12.07 -6.80 -1.83
N LEU A 2 -11.64 -7.27 -0.66
CA LEU A 2 -10.25 -7.11 -0.20
C LEU A 2 -9.20 -7.85 -1.05
N VAL A 3 -9.55 -9.02 -1.62
CA VAL A 3 -8.69 -9.70 -2.60
C VAL A 3 -8.51 -8.87 -3.88
N ILE A 4 -9.55 -8.16 -4.32
CA ILE A 4 -9.51 -7.29 -5.50
C ILE A 4 -8.52 -6.13 -5.27
N GLN A 5 -8.47 -5.62 -4.04
CA GLN A 5 -7.50 -4.60 -3.64
C GLN A 5 -6.05 -5.11 -3.82
N SER A 6 -5.70 -6.29 -3.32
CA SER A 6 -4.36 -6.86 -3.49
C SER A 6 -4.01 -7.12 -4.96
N LEU A 7 -4.98 -7.56 -5.77
CA LEU A 7 -4.82 -7.73 -7.21
C LEU A 7 -4.56 -6.38 -7.91
N ALA A 8 -5.33 -5.35 -7.57
CA ALA A 8 -5.17 -4.01 -8.11
C ALA A 8 -3.79 -3.41 -7.76
N ILE A 9 -3.32 -3.60 -6.53
CA ILE A 9 -1.96 -3.24 -6.08
C ILE A 9 -0.91 -3.95 -6.94
N GLY A 10 -1.02 -5.26 -7.12
CA GLY A 10 -0.07 -6.04 -7.92
C GLY A 10 -0.05 -5.63 -9.40
N TYR A 11 -1.22 -5.37 -9.98
CA TYR A 11 -1.34 -4.89 -11.35
C TYR A 11 -0.70 -3.51 -11.55
N ARG A 12 -0.97 -2.59 -10.63
CA ARG A 12 -0.39 -1.24 -10.63
C ARG A 12 1.13 -1.27 -10.50
N TRP A 13 1.64 -2.08 -9.59
CA TRP A 13 3.08 -2.21 -9.39
C TRP A 13 3.78 -2.84 -10.59
N HIS A 14 3.17 -3.87 -11.19
CA HIS A 14 3.67 -4.47 -12.41
C HIS A 14 3.83 -3.43 -13.54
N ALA A 15 2.85 -2.57 -13.75
CA ALA A 15 2.93 -1.51 -14.77
C ALA A 15 4.07 -0.52 -14.50
N LEU A 16 4.40 -0.25 -13.22
CA LEU A 16 5.55 0.58 -12.86
C LEU A 16 6.89 -0.13 -13.13
N LEU A 17 6.97 -1.43 -12.88
CA LEU A 17 8.16 -2.23 -13.22
C LEU A 17 8.39 -2.30 -14.73
N GLU A 18 7.33 -2.51 -15.52
CA GLU A 18 7.39 -2.47 -16.99
C GLU A 18 7.85 -1.10 -17.49
N ALA A 19 7.35 0.00 -16.90
CA ALA A 19 7.75 1.36 -17.27
C ALA A 19 9.22 1.70 -16.96
N LEU A 20 9.86 0.89 -16.12
CA LEU A 20 11.29 0.96 -15.84
C LEU A 20 12.12 0.03 -16.73
N GLY A 21 11.50 -0.72 -17.64
CA GLY A 21 12.17 -1.63 -18.57
C GLY A 21 12.45 -3.02 -18.00
N HIS A 22 11.80 -3.40 -16.89
CA HIS A 22 11.98 -4.72 -16.28
C HIS A 22 10.77 -5.63 -16.55
N GLU A 23 11.03 -6.77 -17.18
CA GLU A 23 10.02 -7.76 -17.55
C GLU A 23 9.69 -8.70 -16.38
N ALA A 24 8.90 -8.20 -15.43
CA ALA A 24 8.31 -9.05 -14.41
C ALA A 24 6.98 -9.64 -14.91
N SER A 25 6.74 -10.94 -14.74
CA SER A 25 5.42 -11.49 -15.08
C SER A 25 4.31 -10.92 -14.17
N ARG A 26 3.11 -10.68 -14.74
CA ARG A 26 1.93 -10.22 -13.98
C ARG A 26 1.63 -11.08 -12.76
N LYS A 27 1.70 -12.41 -12.93
CA LYS A 27 1.46 -13.38 -11.85
C LYS A 27 2.48 -13.24 -10.72
N TRP A 28 3.74 -13.02 -11.06
CA TRP A 28 4.78 -12.77 -10.08
C TRP A 28 4.49 -11.50 -9.28
N ALA A 29 4.18 -10.38 -9.95
CA ALA A 29 3.91 -9.11 -9.29
C ALA A 29 2.67 -9.18 -8.37
N MET A 30 1.62 -9.89 -8.80
CA MET A 30 0.45 -10.16 -7.97
C MET A 30 0.81 -10.99 -6.74
N ARG A 31 1.59 -12.07 -6.89
CA ARG A 31 2.08 -12.87 -5.76
C ARG A 31 2.85 -12.00 -4.76
N GLN A 32 3.75 -11.15 -5.24
CA GLN A 32 4.49 -10.23 -4.35
C GLN A 32 3.59 -9.23 -3.65
N ALA A 33 2.52 -8.75 -4.32
CA ALA A 33 1.55 -7.86 -3.70
C ALA A 33 0.78 -8.54 -2.55
N PHE A 34 0.34 -9.79 -2.73
CA PHE A 34 -0.28 -10.55 -1.63
C PHE A 34 0.66 -10.75 -0.44
N ILE A 35 1.92 -11.14 -0.71
CA ILE A 35 2.94 -11.29 0.35
C ILE A 35 3.19 -9.94 1.04
N GLY A 36 3.25 -8.85 0.27
CA GLY A 36 3.38 -7.49 0.81
C GLY A 36 2.18 -7.09 1.68
N THR A 37 0.95 -7.41 1.27
CA THR A 37 -0.25 -7.18 2.10
C THR A 37 -0.16 -7.97 3.41
N PHE A 38 0.28 -9.22 3.38
CA PHE A 38 0.49 -10.02 4.60
C PHE A 38 1.52 -9.37 5.54
N PHE A 39 2.67 -8.94 5.03
CA PHE A 39 3.65 -8.21 5.84
C PHE A 39 3.09 -6.92 6.45
N ASN A 40 2.30 -6.16 5.70
CA ASN A 40 1.67 -4.94 6.20
C ASN A 40 0.66 -5.21 7.32
N GLN A 41 0.09 -6.42 7.39
CA GLN A 41 -0.81 -6.83 8.44
C GLN A 41 -0.10 -7.37 9.69
N CYS A 42 1.06 -8.00 9.52
CA CYS A 42 1.77 -8.68 10.61
C CYS A 42 2.93 -7.87 11.21
N LEU A 43 3.49 -6.91 10.49
CA LEU A 43 4.62 -6.12 10.96
C LEU A 43 4.19 -4.79 11.59
N PRO A 44 4.99 -4.27 12.54
CA PRO A 44 4.85 -2.89 12.98
C PRO A 44 5.09 -1.96 11.80
N SER A 45 4.08 -1.15 11.48
CA SER A 45 3.98 -0.25 10.32
C SER A 45 3.73 -0.92 8.95
N SER A 46 3.11 -0.13 8.07
CA SER A 46 2.90 -0.46 6.64
C SER A 46 4.18 -0.47 5.80
N ILE A 47 5.35 -0.28 6.44
CA ILE A 47 6.67 -0.23 5.79
C ILE A 47 7.18 -1.65 5.50
N GLY A 48 6.75 -2.66 6.26
CA GLY A 48 7.23 -4.04 6.11
C GLY A 48 7.00 -4.63 4.72
N GLY A 49 5.77 -4.55 4.21
CA GLY A 49 5.43 -5.04 2.88
C GLY A 49 6.03 -4.21 1.75
N ASP A 50 6.22 -2.91 1.98
CA ASP A 50 6.89 -2.00 1.05
C ASP A 50 8.38 -2.33 0.94
N GLY A 51 9.06 -2.54 2.06
CA GLY A 51 10.45 -3.00 2.11
C GLY A 51 10.62 -4.35 1.42
N TYR A 52 9.69 -5.29 1.62
CA TYR A 52 9.68 -6.55 0.90
C TYR A 52 9.62 -6.37 -0.62
N ARG A 53 8.71 -5.51 -1.11
CA ARG A 53 8.59 -5.23 -2.55
C ARG A 53 9.81 -4.53 -3.12
N ILE A 54 10.42 -3.60 -2.38
CA ILE A 54 11.70 -2.96 -2.76
C ILE A 54 12.79 -4.03 -2.89
N LEU A 55 12.90 -4.95 -1.93
CA LEU A 55 13.86 -6.05 -1.98
C LEU A 55 13.61 -6.97 -3.19
N MET A 56 12.35 -7.27 -3.49
CA MET A 56 11.99 -8.10 -4.66
C MET A 56 12.29 -7.39 -5.97
N ALA A 57 12.02 -6.09 -6.08
CA ALA A 57 12.41 -5.28 -7.24
C ALA A 57 13.94 -5.24 -7.41
N LYS A 58 14.70 -5.10 -6.31
CA LYS A 58 16.17 -5.21 -6.37
C LYS A 58 16.62 -6.57 -6.88
N ARG A 59 15.96 -7.67 -6.46
CA ARG A 59 16.26 -9.03 -6.94
C ARG A 59 15.90 -9.24 -8.42
N LEU A 60 14.99 -8.43 -8.98
CA LEU A 60 14.73 -8.36 -10.42
C LEU A 60 15.78 -7.55 -11.20
N GLY A 61 16.78 -6.98 -10.52
CA GLY A 61 17.86 -6.22 -11.14
C GLY A 61 17.65 -4.70 -11.17
N LEU A 62 16.60 -4.17 -10.52
CA LEU A 62 16.46 -2.72 -10.38
C LEU A 62 17.55 -2.15 -9.47
N ALA A 63 18.04 -0.96 -9.81
CA ALA A 63 18.82 -0.16 -8.89
C ALA A 63 18.00 0.14 -7.62
N TRP A 64 18.68 0.31 -6.48
CA TRP A 64 18.04 0.55 -5.19
C TRP A 64 17.09 1.75 -5.23
N GLN A 65 17.52 2.84 -5.88
CA GLN A 65 16.74 4.08 -5.99
C GLN A 65 15.47 3.85 -6.79
N ASP A 66 15.54 3.15 -7.93
CA ASP A 66 14.38 2.87 -8.76
C ASP A 66 13.39 1.93 -8.08
N ALA A 67 13.89 0.91 -7.36
CA ALA A 67 13.06 0.03 -6.55
C ALA A 67 12.26 0.81 -5.49
N VAL A 68 12.92 1.69 -4.73
CA VAL A 68 12.28 2.59 -3.77
C VAL A 68 11.27 3.50 -4.47
N SER A 69 11.65 4.09 -5.60
CA SER A 69 10.80 5.00 -6.38
C SER A 69 9.50 4.34 -6.84
N THR A 70 9.53 3.06 -7.27
CA THR A 70 8.29 2.37 -7.67
C THR A 70 7.26 2.33 -6.54
N VAL A 71 7.68 2.08 -5.30
CA VAL A 71 6.78 2.00 -4.15
C VAL A 71 6.31 3.40 -3.72
N LEU A 72 7.21 4.39 -3.69
CA LEU A 72 6.84 5.77 -3.33
C LEU A 72 5.85 6.38 -4.34
N VAL A 73 6.09 6.18 -5.64
CA VAL A 73 5.20 6.61 -6.71
C VAL A 73 3.82 5.97 -6.58
N GLU A 74 3.80 4.68 -6.25
CA GLU A 74 2.59 3.91 -6.05
C GLU A 74 1.81 4.40 -4.81
N ARG A 75 2.50 4.69 -3.70
CA ARG A 75 1.91 5.29 -2.49
C ARG A 75 1.32 6.66 -2.80
N TYR A 76 2.07 7.52 -3.46
CA TYR A 76 1.61 8.86 -3.87
C TYR A 76 0.35 8.79 -4.74
N SER A 77 0.37 7.95 -5.79
CA SER A 77 -0.80 7.71 -6.63
C SER A 77 -2.01 7.19 -5.83
N GLY A 78 -1.77 6.34 -4.82
CA GLY A 78 -2.82 5.82 -3.95
C GLY A 78 -3.46 6.92 -3.12
N ILE A 79 -2.64 7.81 -2.54
CA ILE A 79 -3.09 8.98 -1.76
C ILE A 79 -3.88 9.95 -2.65
N VAL A 80 -3.43 10.22 -3.88
CA VAL A 80 -4.18 11.07 -4.82
C VAL A 80 -5.57 10.50 -5.09
N CYS A 81 -5.67 9.19 -5.38
CA CYS A 81 -6.97 8.54 -5.59
C CYS A 81 -7.84 8.56 -4.32
N LEU A 82 -7.22 8.38 -3.15
CA LEU A 82 -7.86 8.43 -1.86
C LEU A 82 -8.46 9.82 -1.59
N LEU A 83 -7.72 10.89 -1.87
CA LEU A 83 -8.20 12.27 -1.72
C LEU A 83 -9.34 12.59 -2.67
N ILE A 84 -9.31 12.07 -3.90
CA ILE A 84 -10.42 12.21 -4.85
C ILE A 84 -11.68 11.53 -4.31
N ILE A 85 -11.56 10.27 -3.84
CA ILE A 85 -12.71 9.54 -3.28
C ILE A 85 -13.21 10.19 -1.99
N ALA A 86 -12.32 10.65 -1.11
CA ALA A 86 -12.67 11.41 0.07
C ALA A 86 -13.51 12.64 -0.31
N SER A 87 -13.02 13.43 -1.27
CA SER A 87 -13.70 14.63 -1.75
C SER A 87 -15.10 14.32 -2.30
N LEU A 88 -15.24 13.26 -3.09
CA LEU A 88 -16.53 12.85 -3.65
C LEU A 88 -17.49 12.30 -2.59
N GLY A 89 -16.99 11.47 -1.66
CA GLY A 89 -17.78 10.91 -0.57
C GLY A 89 -18.22 11.96 0.46
N MET A 90 -17.50 13.08 0.53
CA MET A 90 -17.83 14.19 1.44
C MET A 90 -18.99 15.05 0.93
N ILE A 91 -19.28 15.07 -0.37
CA ILE A 91 -20.43 15.81 -0.92
C ILE A 91 -21.73 15.44 -0.20
N PRO A 92 -22.14 14.15 -0.11
CA PRO A 92 -23.35 13.79 0.62
C PRO A 92 -23.24 14.03 2.12
N LEU A 93 -22.03 13.88 2.70
CA LEU A 93 -21.82 14.10 4.14
C LEU A 93 -21.97 15.58 4.52
N ALA A 94 -21.42 16.49 3.72
CA ALA A 94 -21.52 17.93 3.94
C ALA A 94 -22.93 18.47 3.70
N LEU A 95 -23.72 17.80 2.85
CA LEU A 95 -25.14 18.11 2.67
C LEU A 95 -26.01 17.58 3.83
N ALA A 96 -25.61 16.46 4.45
CA ALA A 96 -26.35 15.83 5.53
C ALA A 96 -25.98 16.36 6.93
N LEU A 97 -24.72 16.77 7.13
CA LEU A 97 -24.18 17.22 8.41
C LEU A 97 -23.80 18.70 8.33
N THR A 98 -24.42 19.52 9.18
CA THR A 98 -24.06 20.93 9.40
C THR A 98 -23.00 21.10 10.51
N GLU A 99 -22.50 20.00 11.05
CA GLU A 99 -21.49 19.96 12.11
C GLU A 99 -20.17 20.61 11.66
N THR A 100 -19.79 21.69 12.35
CA THR A 100 -18.58 22.49 12.04
C THR A 100 -17.31 21.64 12.10
N THR A 101 -17.27 20.63 12.98
CA THR A 101 -16.14 19.71 13.17
C THR A 101 -15.83 18.89 11.91
N VAL A 102 -16.85 18.42 11.19
CA VAL A 102 -16.69 17.60 9.97
C VAL A 102 -16.07 18.41 8.84
N ILE A 103 -16.45 19.69 8.74
CA ILE A 103 -15.92 20.64 7.74
C ILE A 103 -14.44 20.95 8.03
N TRP A 104 -14.07 21.16 9.29
CA TRP A 104 -12.66 21.41 9.64
C TRP A 104 -11.77 20.18 9.41
N LEU A 105 -12.25 18.98 9.78
CA LEU A 105 -11.55 17.72 9.46
C LEU A 105 -11.30 17.60 7.95
N PHE A 106 -12.29 17.96 7.13
CA PHE A 106 -12.18 17.96 5.69
C PHE A 106 -11.12 18.95 5.17
N ILE A 107 -11.14 20.19 5.64
CA ILE A 107 -10.17 21.23 5.26
C ILE A 107 -8.75 20.80 5.64
N ILE A 108 -8.57 20.24 6.84
CA ILE A 108 -7.26 19.77 7.30
C ILE A 108 -6.75 18.62 6.42
N VAL A 109 -7.62 17.69 6.03
CA VAL A 109 -7.25 16.53 5.23
C VAL A 109 -6.88 16.93 3.80
N ILE A 110 -7.71 17.72 3.13
CA ILE A 110 -7.41 18.19 1.77
C ILE A 110 -6.21 19.14 1.80
N GLY A 111 -6.20 20.10 2.73
CA GLY A 111 -5.10 21.05 2.90
C GLY A 111 -3.77 20.34 3.19
N GLY A 112 -3.77 19.33 4.06
CA GLY A 112 -2.61 18.50 4.37
C GLY A 112 -2.16 17.65 3.19
N GLY A 113 -3.10 17.07 2.42
CA GLY A 113 -2.79 16.32 1.21
C GLY A 113 -2.14 17.19 0.13
N ILE A 114 -2.69 18.39 -0.11
CA ILE A 114 -2.14 19.39 -1.03
C ILE A 114 -0.77 19.86 -0.54
N ALA A 115 -0.64 20.22 0.73
CA ALA A 115 0.62 20.66 1.32
C ALA A 115 1.70 19.58 1.24
N GLY A 116 1.35 18.31 1.48
CA GLY A 116 2.26 17.17 1.33
C GLY A 116 2.72 16.97 -0.11
N ALA A 117 1.80 17.07 -1.08
CA ALA A 117 2.15 17.00 -2.51
C ALA A 117 3.05 18.17 -2.93
N LEU A 118 2.76 19.39 -2.48
CA LEU A 118 3.58 20.58 -2.74
C LEU A 118 4.96 20.48 -2.07
N LEU A 119 5.04 19.93 -0.85
CA LEU A 119 6.31 19.69 -0.16
C LEU A 119 7.17 18.68 -0.94
N ILE A 120 6.59 17.58 -1.40
CA ILE A 120 7.31 16.60 -2.24
C ILE A 120 7.80 17.26 -3.52
N ALA A 121 6.98 18.08 -4.19
CA ALA A 121 7.37 18.82 -5.39
C ALA A 121 8.48 19.86 -5.13
N ALA A 122 8.41 20.59 -4.01
CA ALA A 122 9.40 21.59 -3.63
C ALA A 122 10.74 20.95 -3.23
N LEU A 123 10.71 19.85 -2.47
CA LEU A 123 11.91 19.06 -2.15
C LEU A 123 12.55 18.47 -3.42
N ALA A 124 11.71 18.06 -4.36
CA ALA A 124 12.12 17.61 -5.68
C ALA A 124 12.83 18.68 -6.51
N GLU A 125 12.25 19.87 -6.58
CA GLU A 125 12.83 20.99 -7.31
C GLU A 125 14.13 21.46 -6.65
N LEU A 126 14.16 21.55 -5.32
CA LEU A 126 15.35 21.90 -4.56
C LEU A 126 16.50 20.89 -4.76
N ALA A 127 16.19 19.59 -4.74
CA ALA A 127 17.17 18.53 -5.00
C ALA A 127 17.64 18.49 -6.47
N SER A 128 16.80 18.91 -7.41
CA SER A 128 17.13 18.96 -8.84
C SER A 128 17.94 20.21 -9.22
N PHE A 129 17.70 21.36 -8.59
CA PHE A 129 18.31 22.65 -8.96
C PHE A 129 19.60 22.93 -8.21
N ARG A 130 19.76 22.37 -7.00
CA ARG A 130 20.98 22.50 -6.20
C ARG A 130 21.59 21.12 -6.01
N ARG A 131 22.77 20.89 -6.60
CA ARG A 131 23.70 19.84 -6.14
C ARG A 131 24.10 20.18 -4.70
N LEU A 132 23.20 20.01 -3.74
CA LEU A 132 23.36 20.44 -2.35
C LEU A 132 24.60 19.73 -1.77
N PRO A 133 25.70 20.45 -1.52
CA PRO A 133 26.85 19.85 -0.87
C PRO A 133 26.56 19.70 0.63
N GLY A 134 26.95 18.57 1.22
CA GLY A 134 26.92 18.36 2.67
C GLY A 134 25.91 17.34 3.20
N ILE A 135 25.65 17.40 4.51
CA ILE A 135 24.81 16.45 5.28
C ILE A 135 23.35 16.47 4.80
N ILE A 136 22.82 17.63 4.40
CA ILE A 136 21.42 17.79 3.95
C ILE A 136 21.18 17.10 2.61
N GLY A 137 22.12 17.19 1.65
CA GLY A 137 22.03 16.48 0.37
C GLY A 137 22.17 14.96 0.51
N ARG A 138 22.86 14.49 1.57
CA ARG A 138 22.93 13.07 1.95
C ARG A 138 21.64 12.59 2.63
N LEU A 139 21.06 13.40 3.54
CA LEU A 139 19.78 13.14 4.21
C LEU A 139 18.59 13.11 3.23
N LEU A 140 18.54 14.06 2.29
CA LEU A 140 17.53 14.14 1.22
C LEU A 140 17.92 13.37 -0.05
N ASN A 141 18.91 12.47 0.06
CA ASN A 141 19.51 11.63 -0.99
C ASN A 141 19.02 11.99 -2.41
N ALA A 142 19.60 13.04 -3.01
CA ALA A 142 19.11 13.65 -4.25
C ALA A 142 18.88 12.65 -5.40
N TRP A 143 19.56 11.50 -5.34
CA TRP A 143 19.41 10.35 -6.23
C TRP A 143 18.04 9.66 -6.13
N ILE A 144 17.51 9.46 -4.91
CA ILE A 144 16.17 8.88 -4.70
C ILE A 144 15.12 9.88 -5.17
N VAL A 145 15.24 11.14 -4.76
CA VAL A 145 14.32 12.20 -5.16
C VAL A 145 14.29 12.36 -6.69
N GLY A 146 15.47 12.36 -7.32
CA GLY A 146 15.61 12.39 -8.79
C GLY A 146 14.97 11.18 -9.48
N SER A 147 15.16 9.97 -8.94
CA SER A 147 14.53 8.75 -9.45
C SER A 147 13.00 8.80 -9.30
N VAL A 148 12.47 9.24 -8.14
CA VAL A 148 11.03 9.41 -7.92
C VAL A 148 10.44 10.37 -8.96
N LEU A 149 11.09 11.51 -9.20
CA LEU A 149 10.66 12.47 -10.22
C LEU A 149 10.73 11.91 -11.63
N ALA A 150 11.76 11.13 -11.95
CA ALA A 150 11.89 10.51 -13.25
C ALA A 150 10.74 9.52 -13.50
N VAL A 151 10.39 8.70 -12.51
CA VAL A 151 9.25 7.77 -12.59
C VAL A 151 7.92 8.54 -12.64
N MET A 152 7.75 9.60 -11.82
CA MET A 152 6.58 10.48 -11.87
C MET A 152 6.39 11.12 -13.26
N ARG A 153 7.47 11.64 -13.86
CA ARG A 153 7.42 12.20 -15.22
C ARG A 153 7.01 11.15 -16.25
N ARG A 154 7.50 9.91 -16.14
CA ARG A 154 7.05 8.79 -17.00
C ARG A 154 5.57 8.50 -16.82
N VAL A 155 5.07 8.49 -15.58
CA VAL A 155 3.65 8.31 -15.27
C VAL A 155 2.81 9.41 -15.93
N ILE A 156 3.13 10.69 -15.68
CA ILE A 156 2.36 11.84 -16.19
C ILE A 156 2.38 11.88 -17.73
N ARG A 157 3.50 11.52 -18.36
CA ARG A 157 3.62 11.52 -19.82
C ARG A 157 2.95 10.30 -20.49
N SER A 158 2.70 9.22 -19.75
CA SER A 158 2.11 7.99 -20.28
C SER A 158 0.63 7.89 -19.90
N ARG A 159 -0.25 8.08 -20.88
CA ARG A 159 -1.71 7.91 -20.69
C ARG A 159 -2.05 6.51 -20.17
N ARG A 160 -1.34 5.48 -20.63
CA ARG A 160 -1.51 4.09 -20.14
C ARG A 160 -1.25 4.00 -18.64
N LEU A 161 -0.15 4.59 -18.15
CA LEU A 161 0.19 4.55 -16.73
C LEU A 161 -0.80 5.36 -15.90
N LEU A 162 -1.20 6.57 -16.35
CA LEU A 162 -2.23 7.36 -15.65
C LEU A 162 -3.54 6.59 -15.50
N VAL A 163 -4.01 5.95 -16.57
CA VAL A 163 -5.24 5.14 -16.53
C VAL A 163 -5.07 3.95 -15.59
N ILE A 164 -3.97 3.20 -15.68
CA ILE A 164 -3.73 2.05 -14.80
C ILE A 164 -3.67 2.49 -13.33
N LEU A 165 -2.85 3.48 -12.99
CA LEU A 165 -2.66 3.94 -11.63
C LEU A 165 -3.95 4.56 -11.05
N GLY A 166 -4.66 5.36 -11.85
CA GLY A 166 -5.91 5.99 -11.45
C GLY A 166 -7.05 4.98 -11.25
N THR A 167 -7.30 4.11 -12.24
CA THR A 167 -8.41 3.15 -12.16
C THR A 167 -8.18 2.09 -11.08
N SER A 168 -6.97 1.54 -10.98
CA SER A 168 -6.64 0.57 -9.93
C SER A 168 -6.62 1.21 -8.54
N GLY A 169 -6.15 2.47 -8.41
CA GLY A 169 -6.18 3.22 -7.17
C GLY A 169 -7.60 3.51 -6.69
N ILE A 170 -8.47 3.96 -7.60
CA ILE A 170 -9.89 4.19 -7.30
C ILE A 170 -10.57 2.87 -6.92
N ALA A 171 -10.39 1.80 -7.71
CA ALA A 171 -10.99 0.50 -7.44
C ALA A 171 -10.55 -0.06 -6.07
N SER A 172 -9.26 0.06 -5.73
CA SER A 172 -8.71 -0.42 -4.45
C SER A 172 -9.30 0.31 -3.25
N ASN A 173 -9.36 1.63 -3.31
CA ASN A 173 -9.87 2.46 -2.21
C ASN A 173 -11.39 2.31 -2.07
N SER A 174 -12.13 2.31 -3.18
CA SER A 174 -13.58 2.06 -3.18
C SER A 174 -13.92 0.65 -2.69
N ALA A 175 -13.08 -0.36 -2.97
CA ALA A 175 -13.30 -1.71 -2.47
C ALA A 175 -13.27 -1.79 -0.93
N ASN A 176 -12.45 -0.96 -0.26
CA ASN A 176 -12.46 -0.84 1.20
C ASN A 176 -13.76 -0.20 1.70
N ALA A 177 -14.19 0.91 1.09
CA ALA A 177 -15.46 1.56 1.43
C ALA A 177 -16.66 0.64 1.25
N VAL A 178 -16.72 -0.08 0.12
CA VAL A 178 -17.77 -1.05 -0.18
C VAL A 178 -17.75 -2.21 0.83
N ALA A 179 -16.57 -2.71 1.21
CA ALA A 179 -16.46 -3.77 2.20
C ALA A 179 -17.05 -3.35 3.56
N VAL A 180 -16.72 -2.14 4.02
CA VAL A 180 -17.25 -1.61 5.28
C VAL A 180 -18.74 -1.29 5.20
N TRP A 181 -19.21 -0.79 4.07
CA TRP A 181 -20.64 -0.59 3.84
C TRP A 181 -21.43 -1.91 3.92
N PHE A 182 -20.93 -3.00 3.33
CA PHE A 182 -21.55 -4.32 3.46
C PHE A 182 -21.55 -4.84 4.90
N LEU A 183 -20.48 -4.59 5.66
CA LEU A 183 -20.42 -4.93 7.09
C LEU A 183 -21.44 -4.13 7.90
N GLY A 184 -21.59 -2.83 7.62
CA GLY A 184 -22.62 -2.00 8.24
C GLY A 184 -24.02 -2.51 7.94
N LYS A 185 -24.31 -2.83 6.67
CA LYS A 185 -25.59 -3.44 6.28
C LYS A 185 -25.84 -4.79 6.95
N ALA A 186 -24.81 -5.62 7.15
CA ALA A 186 -24.94 -6.89 7.85
C ALA A 186 -25.29 -6.74 9.34
N ILE A 187 -24.91 -5.61 9.96
CA ILE A 187 -25.21 -5.29 11.36
C ILE A 187 -26.55 -4.54 11.51
N GLY A 188 -27.16 -4.13 10.40
CA GLY A 188 -28.44 -3.41 10.38
C GLY A 188 -28.31 -1.89 10.30
N VAL A 189 -27.11 -1.36 10.05
CA VAL A 189 -26.88 0.09 9.90
C VAL A 189 -27.41 0.56 8.54
N ASP A 190 -28.44 1.41 8.56
CA ASP A 190 -29.06 1.96 7.34
C ASP A 190 -28.42 3.28 6.89
N VAL A 191 -27.14 3.22 6.55
CA VAL A 191 -26.41 4.36 5.97
C VAL A 191 -26.08 4.06 4.51
N GLY A 192 -26.32 5.04 3.64
CA GLY A 192 -25.97 4.95 2.21
C GLY A 192 -24.46 4.83 2.00
N ILE A 193 -24.03 4.38 0.81
CA ILE A 193 -22.60 4.18 0.52
C ILE A 193 -21.77 5.48 0.52
N GLY A 194 -22.40 6.64 0.27
CA GLY A 194 -21.74 7.95 0.19
C GLY A 194 -20.87 8.27 1.42
N PRO A 195 -21.45 8.32 2.63
CA PRO A 195 -20.68 8.48 3.87
C PRO A 195 -19.54 7.48 4.03
N TYR A 196 -19.74 6.19 3.72
CA TYR A 196 -18.68 5.18 3.83
C TYR A 196 -17.47 5.46 2.91
N LEU A 197 -17.67 6.08 1.75
CA LEU A 197 -16.57 6.51 0.87
C LEU A 197 -15.70 7.56 1.55
N ALA A 198 -16.31 8.57 2.18
CA ALA A 198 -15.56 9.58 2.94
C ALA A 198 -14.89 8.96 4.17
N ILE A 199 -15.67 8.26 4.99
CA ILE A 199 -15.21 7.67 6.25
C ILE A 199 -14.00 6.76 6.02
N MET A 200 -14.10 5.84 5.06
CA MET A 200 -12.99 4.93 4.78
C MET A 200 -11.80 5.62 4.14
N SER A 201 -12.02 6.67 3.35
CA SER A 201 -10.90 7.42 2.78
C SER A 201 -10.11 8.16 3.87
N LEU A 202 -10.81 8.77 4.81
CA LEU A 202 -10.22 9.44 5.97
C LEU A 202 -9.55 8.45 6.92
N ALA A 203 -10.22 7.32 7.19
CA ALA A 203 -9.70 6.27 8.05
C ALA A 203 -8.45 5.61 7.46
N VAL A 204 -8.35 5.44 6.14
CA VAL A 204 -7.11 4.95 5.50
C VAL A 204 -6.03 6.03 5.49
N LEU A 205 -6.39 7.31 5.30
CA LEU A 205 -5.41 8.39 5.27
C LEU A 205 -4.65 8.52 6.59
N ILE A 206 -5.32 8.38 7.73
CA ILE A 206 -4.65 8.46 9.04
C ILE A 206 -3.65 7.30 9.25
N THR A 207 -3.88 6.15 8.60
CA THR A 207 -2.96 4.99 8.66
C THR A 207 -1.70 5.16 7.81
N VAL A 208 -1.62 6.21 6.98
CA VAL A 208 -0.39 6.57 6.27
C VAL A 208 0.68 7.00 7.27
N ILE A 209 0.28 7.57 8.41
CA ILE A 209 1.20 7.93 9.48
C ILE A 209 1.67 6.63 10.15
N PRO A 210 2.98 6.30 10.11
CA PRO A 210 3.51 5.00 10.56
C PRO A 210 3.63 4.91 12.09
N ILE A 211 2.62 5.39 12.81
CA ILE A 211 2.53 5.36 14.28
C ILE A 211 1.69 4.20 14.80
N SER A 212 0.94 3.51 13.93
CA SER A 212 0.09 2.36 14.30
C SER A 212 0.55 1.04 13.68
N LEU A 213 0.24 -0.06 14.38
CA LEU A 213 0.38 -1.41 13.88
C LEU A 213 -0.76 -1.69 12.89
N ALA A 214 -0.45 -1.81 11.59
CA ALA A 214 -1.43 -2.08 10.52
C ALA A 214 -2.69 -1.16 10.53
N GLY A 215 -2.57 0.05 11.06
CA GLY A 215 -3.69 0.99 11.16
C GLY A 215 -4.65 0.76 12.33
N TRP A 216 -4.44 -0.26 13.16
CA TRP A 216 -5.27 -0.51 14.34
C TRP A 216 -5.23 0.65 15.33
N GLY A 217 -6.36 0.91 15.99
CA GLY A 217 -6.54 2.03 16.91
C GLY A 217 -6.88 3.34 16.19
N LEU A 218 -6.00 3.84 15.31
CA LEU A 218 -6.25 5.11 14.61
C LEU A 218 -7.39 5.02 13.60
N ARG A 219 -7.39 3.96 12.76
CA ARG A 219 -8.49 3.70 11.83
C ARG A 219 -9.81 3.54 12.58
N ASP A 220 -9.77 2.78 13.68
CA ASP A 220 -10.97 2.43 14.45
C ASP A 220 -11.57 3.67 15.11
N GLY A 221 -10.74 4.55 15.68
CA GLY A 221 -11.18 5.84 16.21
C GLY A 221 -11.82 6.74 15.15
N VAL A 222 -11.25 6.82 13.94
CA VAL A 222 -11.83 7.60 12.84
C VAL A 222 -13.16 7.02 12.37
N ILE A 223 -13.27 5.69 12.24
CA ILE A 223 -14.52 5.02 11.84
C ILE A 223 -15.61 5.27 12.89
N VAL A 224 -15.31 5.08 14.18
CA VAL A 224 -16.26 5.31 15.28
C VAL A 224 -16.72 6.76 15.32
N LEU A 225 -15.77 7.70 15.25
CA LEU A 225 -16.07 9.14 15.27
C LEU A 225 -17.00 9.55 14.13
N LEU A 226 -16.66 9.14 12.90
CA LEU A 226 -17.38 9.61 11.72
C LEU A 226 -18.69 8.86 11.46
N LEU A 227 -18.80 7.58 11.82
CA LEU A 227 -20.08 6.87 11.81
C LEU A 227 -21.01 7.42 12.90
N GLY A 228 -20.46 7.73 14.08
CA GLY A 228 -21.20 8.41 15.15
C GLY A 228 -21.77 9.76 14.70
N ALA A 229 -21.02 10.52 13.92
CA ALA A 229 -21.50 11.77 13.32
C ALA A 229 -22.68 11.60 12.35
N VAL A 230 -22.89 10.39 11.80
CA VAL A 230 -24.03 10.05 10.93
C VAL A 230 -25.13 9.31 11.71
N GLY A 231 -25.05 9.30 13.05
CA GLY A 231 -26.08 8.74 13.94
C GLY A 231 -25.97 7.23 14.18
N VAL A 232 -24.84 6.61 13.85
CA VAL A 232 -24.58 5.19 14.16
C VAL A 232 -24.10 5.06 15.60
N ALA A 233 -24.59 4.05 16.34
CA ALA A 233 -24.15 3.85 17.71
C ALA A 233 -22.64 3.51 17.77
N GLU A 234 -21.94 3.99 18.80
CA GLU A 234 -20.50 3.75 18.96
C GLU A 234 -20.15 2.25 18.98
N THR A 235 -21.00 1.43 19.61
CA THR A 235 -20.85 -0.02 19.68
C THR A 235 -20.95 -0.67 18.30
N GLU A 236 -21.92 -0.27 17.48
CA GLU A 236 -22.09 -0.77 16.10
C GLU A 236 -20.90 -0.35 15.23
N ALA A 237 -20.47 0.91 15.32
CA ALA A 237 -19.33 1.42 14.58
C ALA A 237 -18.03 0.70 14.95
N LEU A 238 -17.83 0.40 16.23
CA LEU A 238 -16.68 -0.37 16.71
C LEU A 238 -16.72 -1.81 16.18
N ILE A 239 -17.89 -2.48 16.20
CA ILE A 239 -18.05 -3.83 15.65
C ILE A 239 -17.73 -3.84 14.15
N ILE A 240 -18.24 -2.87 13.39
CA ILE A 240 -17.96 -2.71 11.97
C ILE A 240 -16.45 -2.58 11.74
N SER A 241 -15.77 -1.74 12.52
CA SER A 241 -14.33 -1.50 12.38
C SER A 241 -13.48 -2.74 12.70
N ILE A 242 -13.81 -3.44 13.79
CA ILE A 242 -13.12 -4.67 14.18
C ILE A 242 -13.36 -5.77 13.14
N ALA A 243 -14.60 -5.94 12.67
CA ALA A 243 -14.95 -6.90 11.64
C ALA A 243 -14.19 -6.63 10.33
N PHE A 244 -14.06 -5.35 9.94
CA PHE A 244 -13.25 -4.95 8.80
C PHE A 244 -11.77 -5.28 9.00
N GLY A 245 -11.21 -5.00 10.18
CA GLY A 245 -9.84 -5.36 10.52
C GLY A 245 -9.58 -6.87 10.44
N LEU A 246 -10.50 -7.69 10.95
CA LEU A 246 -10.43 -9.15 10.84
C LEU A 246 -10.56 -9.64 9.40
N ALA A 247 -11.47 -9.06 8.62
CA ALA A 247 -11.61 -9.38 7.21
C ALA A 247 -10.32 -9.04 6.44
N LEU A 248 -9.65 -7.93 6.76
CA LEU A 248 -8.36 -7.55 6.18
C LEU A 248 -7.26 -8.55 6.54
N LEU A 249 -7.18 -8.95 7.82
CA LEU A 249 -6.26 -9.99 8.27
C LEU A 249 -6.47 -11.31 7.51
N LEU A 250 -7.71 -11.80 7.45
CA LEU A 250 -8.07 -13.03 6.75
C LEU A 250 -7.74 -12.94 5.25
N SER A 251 -8.03 -11.79 4.61
CA SER A 251 -7.74 -11.58 3.19
C SER A 251 -6.25 -11.58 2.86
N SER A 252 -5.39 -11.35 3.86
CA SER A 252 -3.93 -11.33 3.71
C SER A 252 -3.28 -12.72 3.87
N LEU A 253 -3.97 -13.68 4.47
CA LEU A 253 -3.46 -15.05 4.70
C LEU A 253 -2.96 -15.77 3.43
N PRO A 254 -3.59 -15.64 2.25
CA PRO A 254 -3.05 -16.20 1.02
C PRO A 254 -1.61 -15.74 0.73
N GLY A 255 -1.27 -14.50 1.09
CA GLY A 255 0.09 -13.98 1.01
C GLY A 255 1.07 -14.72 1.92
N GLY A 256 0.68 -15.02 3.15
CA GLY A 256 1.47 -15.83 4.08
C GLY A 256 1.75 -17.24 3.56
N ILE A 257 0.73 -17.90 2.98
CA ILE A 257 0.88 -19.24 2.36
C ILE A 257 1.84 -19.17 1.16
N MET A 258 1.71 -18.14 0.31
CA MET A 258 2.60 -17.93 -0.84
C MET A 258 4.05 -17.65 -0.41
N LEU A 259 4.26 -16.94 0.70
CA LEU A 259 5.58 -16.70 1.29
C LEU A 259 6.20 -18.00 1.79
N TRP A 260 5.46 -18.77 2.60
CA TRP A 260 5.95 -20.04 3.15
C TRP A 260 6.41 -21.00 2.04
N ARG A 261 5.62 -21.14 0.97
CA ARG A 261 5.99 -21.93 -0.20
C ARG A 261 7.23 -21.42 -0.95
N SER A 262 7.51 -20.12 -0.93
CA SER A 262 8.72 -19.56 -1.55
C SER A 262 9.99 -19.78 -0.73
N VAL A 263 9.86 -19.88 0.59
CA VAL A 263 10.97 -20.15 1.49
C VAL A 263 11.32 -21.64 1.47
N GLY A 264 10.31 -22.52 1.49
CA GLY A 264 10.50 -23.97 1.45
C GLY A 264 11.18 -24.51 0.18
N TYR A 265 11.09 -23.80 -0.94
CA TYR A 265 11.76 -24.20 -2.20
C TYR A 265 13.29 -24.00 -2.15
N LYS A 266 13.81 -23.15 -1.24
CA LYS A 266 15.25 -22.94 -1.09
C LYS A 266 15.91 -23.92 -0.13
N THR A 267 15.16 -24.52 0.79
CA THR A 267 15.71 -25.49 1.76
C THR A 267 15.92 -26.86 1.13
N GLY A 268 15.05 -27.31 0.21
CA GLY A 268 15.22 -28.60 -0.47
C GLY A 268 16.50 -28.69 -1.31
N ASN A 269 16.86 -27.62 -2.03
CA ASN A 269 18.11 -27.60 -2.81
C ASN A 269 19.38 -27.60 -1.95
N VAL A 270 19.33 -27.21 -0.67
CA VAL A 270 20.52 -27.23 0.20
C VAL A 270 20.71 -28.62 0.79
N GLU A 271 19.63 -29.32 1.13
CA GLU A 271 19.68 -30.71 1.57
C GLU A 271 20.10 -31.65 0.43
N ASP A 272 19.62 -31.42 -0.80
CA ASP A 272 20.03 -32.22 -1.97
C ASP A 272 21.50 -31.98 -2.39
N ILE A 273 22.02 -30.76 -2.23
CA ILE A 273 23.44 -30.45 -2.48
C ILE A 273 24.33 -31.04 -1.38
N ALA A 274 23.92 -30.94 -0.11
CA ALA A 274 24.64 -31.55 1.00
C ALA A 274 24.65 -33.08 0.93
N ALA A 275 23.54 -33.70 0.50
CA ALA A 275 23.45 -35.14 0.29
C ALA A 275 24.35 -35.62 -0.87
N ALA A 276 24.42 -34.84 -1.96
CA ALA A 276 25.30 -35.15 -3.11
C ALA A 276 26.80 -34.98 -2.78
N GLU A 277 27.17 -34.07 -1.88
CA GLU A 277 28.55 -33.91 -1.40
C GLU A 277 28.98 -35.05 -0.44
N THR A 278 28.06 -35.62 0.34
CA THR A 278 28.33 -36.81 1.17
C THR A 278 28.49 -38.10 0.36
N ASP A 279 27.71 -38.29 -0.71
CA ASP A 279 27.77 -39.50 -1.55
C ASP A 279 29.07 -39.56 -2.38
N THR A 280 29.57 -38.39 -2.79
CA THR A 280 30.84 -38.28 -3.53
C THR A 280 32.06 -38.53 -2.64
N THR A 281 32.04 -38.08 -1.38
CA THR A 281 33.13 -38.30 -0.42
C THR A 281 33.24 -39.74 0.07
N GLU A 282 32.12 -40.49 0.17
CA GLU A 282 32.17 -41.92 0.49
C GLU A 282 32.67 -42.77 -0.70
N SER A 283 32.35 -42.37 -1.94
CA SER A 283 32.82 -43.09 -3.13
C SER A 283 34.34 -42.97 -3.37
N ASP A 284 34.95 -41.82 -3.04
CA ASP A 284 36.39 -41.60 -3.17
C ASP A 284 37.20 -42.36 -2.10
N GLN A 285 36.61 -42.62 -0.92
CA GLN A 285 37.26 -43.40 0.14
C GLN A 285 37.17 -44.92 -0.09
N ALA A 286 36.17 -45.40 -0.84
CA ALA A 286 36.03 -46.81 -1.17
C ALA A 286 36.96 -47.28 -2.31
N GLY A 287 37.53 -46.36 -3.10
CA GLY A 287 38.43 -46.66 -4.22
C GLY A 287 39.93 -46.75 -3.87
N THR A 288 40.31 -46.62 -2.59
CA THR A 288 41.71 -46.56 -2.14
C THR A 288 42.17 -47.73 -1.25
N LEU A 289 41.40 -48.83 -1.18
CA LEU A 289 41.80 -50.09 -0.55
C LEU A 289 41.98 -51.20 -1.60
#